data_AF-A0A2D7NIE2-F1
#
_entry.id   AF-A0A2D7NIE2-F1
#
_cell.length_a   1.000
_cell.length_b   1.000
_cell.length_c   1.000
_cell.angle_alpha   90.00
_cell.angle_beta   90.00
_cell.angle_gamma   90.00
#
_symmetry.space_group_name_H-M   'P 1'
#
loop_
_entity.id
_entity.type
_entity.pdbx_description
1 polymer ?
#
loop_
_entity_poly.entity_id
_entity_poly.type
_entity_poly.pdbx_seq_one_letter_code
_entity_poly.pdbx_strand_id
1 'polypeptide(L)'
;MIQMLLLVSLSLQVQNSAPADPEEPYTQRLVRHGVVIDATEKVDPHWIHFTAAVLSQITDHPETRPLREALAARGFRVVLAGPNQLLTELPEYENDPEVAEAAGLGGNPDEYRIAVRTLHPHVLVHEIAHGIYHTVIQYRENGGSIEPEVVEAPPRPGTFTYRLHEHYERAMKEGLWRGTYFEAHPDEYWAEGVTLWFRAAEPNLAEELKTPLTPNERQLLETDSRAFLAQRDPRLHQLVDSVFADEDWSTLELQVRGPGVVPLELRSFEEANQHSVAPAAIELPDFAIRSIGEGDPTACFRPTFNRSVEVFGIHIVATPRTSDADLTHAAHVLAEYLDNDENGRIDDPRVHEFLVREGAFLAMFSDEREMERQEPDFEAIEAGGFFIGQGLYGTETLPEGPPHRKIPGRFDATLEEVLHLVSNGWESAHPEAFGYQPGSRLTDAMDLARGGRYLRVPRRYPEEAWYHYDDRTCDYQCMAAEYLYWSLTTLSGGQDYPGRAMEISDEWECTTPARLAELDPAVYELLTDERYQLPRKLPDGRYRPTPK
;
A
#
# COMPACT_ATOMS: atom_id res chain seq x y z
N MET A 1 34.07 -18.84 -23.15
CA MET A 1 33.36 -20.11 -23.42
C MET A 1 32.09 -19.76 -24.17
N ILE A 2 31.75 -20.53 -25.20
CA ILE A 2 30.65 -20.26 -26.13
C ILE A 2 29.33 -20.28 -25.34
N GLN A 3 28.64 -19.14 -25.25
CA GLN A 3 27.30 -19.02 -24.67
C GLN A 3 26.35 -19.79 -25.59
N MET A 4 25.90 -20.96 -25.13
CA MET A 4 24.96 -21.80 -25.85
C MET A 4 23.58 -21.17 -25.68
N LEU A 5 23.13 -20.36 -26.65
CA LEU A 5 21.73 -19.92 -26.71
C LEU A 5 20.85 -21.18 -26.77
N LEU A 6 20.07 -21.43 -25.73
CA LEU A 6 19.05 -22.48 -25.74
C LEU A 6 17.96 -22.07 -26.74
N LEU A 7 18.04 -22.61 -27.96
CA LEU A 7 17.07 -22.41 -29.02
C LEU A 7 15.91 -23.38 -28.82
N VAL A 8 14.91 -22.99 -28.03
CA VAL A 8 13.63 -23.70 -27.99
C VAL A 8 12.74 -23.16 -29.10
N SER A 9 12.75 -23.84 -30.24
CA SER A 9 11.80 -23.57 -31.32
C SER A 9 10.48 -24.28 -30.98
N LEU A 10 9.64 -23.66 -30.14
CA LEU A 10 8.28 -24.15 -29.92
C LEU A 10 7.49 -23.93 -31.22
N SER A 11 7.15 -25.03 -31.90
CA SER A 11 6.08 -25.02 -32.91
C SER A 11 4.77 -24.80 -32.17
N LEU A 12 4.44 -23.52 -31.99
CA LEU A 12 3.24 -23.01 -31.35
C LEU A 12 2.02 -23.34 -32.22
N GLN A 13 1.34 -24.46 -31.98
CA GLN A 13 -0.07 -24.59 -32.34
C GLN A 13 -0.88 -23.72 -31.37
N VAL A 14 -0.90 -22.42 -31.65
CA VAL A 14 -1.67 -21.43 -30.89
C VAL A 14 -3.05 -21.35 -31.51
N GLN A 15 -4.08 -21.60 -30.71
CA GLN A 15 -5.45 -21.24 -31.06
C GLN A 15 -5.69 -19.82 -30.58
N ASN A 16 -5.46 -18.85 -31.47
CA ASN A 16 -5.97 -17.50 -31.28
C ASN A 16 -7.48 -17.53 -31.59
N SER A 17 -8.29 -17.05 -30.65
CA SER A 17 -9.72 -16.84 -30.86
C SER A 17 -10.12 -15.52 -30.20
N ALA A 18 -11.10 -14.83 -30.77
CA ALA A 18 -11.79 -13.78 -30.03
C ALA A 18 -12.42 -14.39 -28.75
N PRO A 19 -12.59 -13.61 -27.67
CA PRO A 19 -13.38 -14.05 -26.52
C PRO A 19 -14.76 -14.53 -26.98
N ALA A 20 -15.33 -15.46 -26.22
CA ALA A 20 -16.61 -16.06 -26.55
C ALA A 20 -17.78 -15.07 -26.42
N ASP A 21 -17.60 -14.02 -25.60
CA ASP A 21 -18.58 -12.98 -25.35
C ASP A 21 -18.05 -11.61 -25.87
N PRO A 22 -18.70 -10.98 -26.85
CA PRO A 22 -18.33 -9.66 -27.34
C PRO A 22 -18.63 -8.52 -26.34
N GLU A 23 -19.28 -8.78 -25.20
CA GLU A 23 -19.44 -7.84 -24.09
C GLU A 23 -18.30 -7.94 -23.02
N GLU A 24 -17.40 -8.94 -23.11
CA GLU A 24 -16.20 -9.02 -22.26
C GLU A 24 -15.13 -7.98 -22.71
N PRO A 25 -14.51 -7.20 -21.81
CA PRO A 25 -13.51 -6.17 -22.16
C PRO A 25 -12.12 -6.75 -22.51
N TYR A 26 -12.02 -8.07 -22.64
CA TYR A 26 -10.81 -8.74 -23.08
C TYR A 26 -10.77 -8.73 -24.61
N THR A 27 -9.70 -8.20 -25.21
CA THR A 27 -9.57 -8.16 -26.68
C THR A 27 -8.62 -9.23 -27.22
N GLN A 28 -7.90 -9.90 -26.33
CA GLN A 28 -6.95 -10.95 -26.65
C GLN A 28 -7.20 -12.16 -25.75
N ARG A 29 -7.27 -13.35 -26.33
CA ARG A 29 -7.42 -14.62 -25.61
C ARG A 29 -6.47 -15.66 -26.18
N LEU A 30 -5.77 -16.36 -25.30
CA LEU A 30 -4.91 -17.50 -25.62
C LEU A 30 -5.17 -18.62 -24.62
N VAL A 31 -5.52 -19.80 -25.14
CA VAL A 31 -5.66 -21.00 -24.30
C VAL A 31 -4.41 -21.86 -24.43
N ARG A 32 -3.74 -22.11 -23.32
CA ARG A 32 -2.52 -22.93 -23.28
C ARG A 32 -2.67 -24.05 -22.25
N HIS A 33 -2.58 -25.29 -22.72
CA HIS A 33 -2.71 -26.48 -21.86
C HIS A 33 -4.00 -26.51 -21.00
N GLY A 34 -5.07 -25.87 -21.47
CA GLY A 34 -6.35 -25.77 -20.77
C GLY A 34 -6.46 -24.61 -19.78
N VAL A 35 -5.40 -23.81 -19.59
CA VAL A 35 -5.46 -22.53 -18.87
C VAL A 35 -5.79 -21.43 -19.87
N VAL A 36 -6.75 -20.57 -19.51
CA VAL A 36 -7.14 -19.41 -20.31
C VAL A 36 -6.32 -18.21 -19.87
N ILE A 37 -5.71 -17.52 -20.83
CA ILE A 37 -5.03 -16.25 -20.62
C ILE A 37 -5.82 -15.20 -21.41
N ASP A 38 -6.36 -14.23 -20.71
CA ASP A 38 -7.12 -13.11 -21.29
C ASP A 38 -6.37 -11.81 -21.05
N ALA A 39 -6.44 -10.90 -22.01
CA ALA A 39 -5.79 -9.60 -21.91
C ALA A 39 -6.65 -8.51 -22.54
N THR A 40 -6.62 -7.32 -21.93
CA THR A 40 -7.31 -6.13 -22.44
C THR A 40 -6.59 -5.57 -23.67
N GLU A 41 -7.17 -4.59 -24.36
CA GLU A 41 -6.47 -3.91 -25.46
C GLU A 41 -5.24 -3.10 -25.00
N LYS A 42 -5.13 -2.82 -23.69
CA LYS A 42 -4.02 -2.07 -23.10
C LYS A 42 -2.76 -2.92 -22.90
N VAL A 43 -2.87 -4.25 -23.08
CA VAL A 43 -1.75 -5.18 -22.95
C VAL A 43 -1.03 -5.37 -24.28
N ASP A 44 0.30 -5.22 -24.28
CA ASP A 44 1.10 -5.57 -25.45
C ASP A 44 0.89 -7.06 -25.80
N PRO A 45 0.54 -7.42 -27.04
CA PRO A 45 0.30 -8.80 -27.45
C PRO A 45 1.44 -9.78 -27.23
N HIS A 46 2.67 -9.32 -26.97
CA HIS A 46 3.76 -10.21 -26.60
C HIS A 46 3.58 -10.77 -25.18
N TRP A 47 2.91 -10.06 -24.27
CA TRP A 47 2.68 -10.52 -22.90
C TRP A 47 1.80 -11.76 -22.84
N ILE A 48 0.74 -11.87 -23.65
CA ILE A 48 -0.10 -13.08 -23.65
C ILE A 48 0.69 -14.33 -24.06
N HIS A 49 1.62 -14.18 -25.01
CA HIS A 49 2.52 -15.26 -25.43
C HIS A 49 3.64 -15.53 -24.42
N PHE A 50 4.18 -14.48 -23.80
CA PHE A 50 5.19 -14.59 -22.74
C PHE A 50 4.61 -15.32 -21.54
N THR A 51 3.43 -14.93 -21.06
CA THR A 51 2.67 -15.60 -20.01
C THR A 51 2.44 -17.07 -20.33
N ALA A 52 2.00 -17.39 -21.55
CA ALA A 52 1.81 -18.78 -21.98
C ALA A 52 3.11 -19.59 -21.98
N ALA A 53 4.23 -18.95 -22.36
CA ALA A 53 5.54 -19.57 -22.38
C ALA A 53 6.08 -19.80 -20.96
N VAL A 54 6.02 -18.80 -20.07
CA VAL A 54 6.40 -18.91 -18.65
C VAL A 54 5.59 -20.01 -17.96
N LEU A 55 4.26 -19.98 -18.08
CA LEU A 55 3.38 -21.02 -17.52
C LEU A 55 3.75 -22.41 -18.06
N SER A 56 4.07 -22.52 -19.35
CA SER A 56 4.54 -23.78 -19.93
C SER A 56 5.86 -24.20 -19.30
N GLN A 57 6.87 -23.34 -19.25
CA GLN A 57 8.20 -23.70 -18.71
C GLN A 57 8.14 -24.11 -17.23
N ILE A 58 7.34 -23.40 -16.41
CA ILE A 58 7.11 -23.77 -15.00
C ILE A 58 6.49 -25.17 -14.87
N THR A 59 5.68 -25.59 -15.85
CA THR A 59 4.82 -26.77 -15.73
C THR A 59 5.05 -27.88 -16.76
N ASP A 60 6.07 -27.78 -17.62
CA ASP A 60 6.34 -28.75 -18.69
C ASP A 60 7.35 -29.84 -18.33
N HIS A 61 7.50 -30.11 -17.02
CA HIS A 61 8.25 -31.26 -16.51
C HIS A 61 7.28 -32.38 -16.07
N PRO A 62 7.64 -33.69 -16.14
CA PRO A 62 6.78 -34.78 -15.65
C PRO A 62 6.29 -34.60 -14.21
N GLU A 63 7.07 -33.96 -13.34
CA GLU A 63 6.72 -33.70 -11.94
C GLU A 63 5.73 -32.55 -11.77
N THR A 64 5.78 -31.54 -12.65
CA THR A 64 4.93 -30.34 -12.58
C THR A 64 3.71 -30.42 -13.50
N ARG A 65 3.69 -31.35 -14.46
CA ARG A 65 2.55 -31.58 -15.36
C ARG A 65 1.23 -31.85 -14.63
N PRO A 66 1.18 -32.61 -13.51
CA PRO A 66 -0.03 -32.77 -12.71
C PRO A 66 -0.53 -31.46 -12.07
N LEU A 67 0.34 -30.44 -11.89
CA LEU A 67 -0.08 -29.11 -11.43
C LEU A 67 -0.86 -28.41 -12.55
N ARG A 68 -0.32 -28.41 -13.78
CA ARG A 68 -0.98 -27.85 -14.96
C ARG A 68 -2.32 -28.50 -15.28
N GLU A 69 -2.38 -29.82 -15.23
CA GLU A 69 -3.64 -30.56 -15.41
C GLU A 69 -4.67 -30.20 -14.33
N ALA A 70 -4.21 -29.98 -13.09
CA ALA A 70 -5.08 -29.56 -12.00
C ALA A 70 -5.59 -28.13 -12.15
N LEU A 71 -4.74 -27.18 -12.58
CA LEU A 71 -5.14 -25.82 -12.93
C LEU A 71 -6.20 -25.83 -14.03
N ALA A 72 -5.93 -26.53 -15.14
CA ALA A 72 -6.85 -26.65 -16.25
C ALA A 72 -8.19 -27.30 -15.86
N ALA A 73 -8.16 -28.36 -15.05
CA ALA A 73 -9.37 -29.05 -14.59
C ALA A 73 -10.27 -28.18 -13.69
N ARG A 74 -9.72 -27.11 -13.10
CA ARG A 74 -10.44 -26.14 -12.26
C ARG A 74 -10.82 -24.87 -13.03
N GLY A 75 -10.50 -24.81 -14.33
CA GLY A 75 -10.77 -23.64 -15.15
C GLY A 75 -9.92 -22.43 -14.76
N PHE A 76 -8.69 -22.66 -14.27
CA PHE A 76 -7.79 -21.58 -13.86
C PHE A 76 -7.59 -20.57 -15.00
N ARG A 77 -7.69 -19.27 -14.67
CA ARG A 77 -7.53 -18.15 -15.62
C ARG A 77 -6.40 -17.22 -15.21
N VAL A 78 -5.73 -16.64 -16.19
CA VAL A 78 -4.80 -15.52 -16.01
C VAL A 78 -5.39 -14.33 -16.74
N VAL A 79 -5.66 -13.23 -16.03
CA VAL A 79 -6.13 -11.98 -16.64
C VAL A 79 -5.01 -10.96 -16.61
N LEU A 80 -4.71 -10.37 -17.77
CA LEU A 80 -3.63 -9.41 -17.94
C LEU A 80 -4.21 -8.01 -18.11
N ALA A 81 -3.71 -7.08 -17.30
CA ALA A 81 -3.96 -5.65 -17.40
C ALA A 81 -2.72 -4.95 -17.95
N GLY A 82 -2.92 -3.86 -18.71
CA GLY A 82 -1.81 -3.04 -19.19
C GLY A 82 -0.94 -2.54 -18.03
N PRO A 83 0.33 -2.14 -18.27
CA PRO A 83 1.24 -1.72 -17.20
C PRO A 83 0.67 -0.57 -16.35
N ASN A 84 -0.13 0.33 -16.95
CA ASN A 84 -0.73 1.47 -16.25
C ASN A 84 -2.25 1.33 -16.06
N GLN A 85 -2.81 0.14 -16.33
CA GLN A 85 -4.22 -0.12 -16.17
C GLN A 85 -4.48 -0.53 -14.71
N LEU A 86 -5.50 0.05 -14.08
CA LEU A 86 -5.92 -0.37 -12.75
C LEU A 86 -6.61 -1.73 -12.84
N LEU A 87 -6.45 -2.59 -11.84
CA LEU A 87 -7.12 -3.89 -11.83
C LEU A 87 -8.64 -3.74 -11.75
N THR A 88 -9.16 -2.67 -11.14
CA THR A 88 -10.58 -2.31 -11.13
C THR A 88 -11.15 -2.01 -12.53
N GLU A 89 -10.31 -1.80 -13.54
CA GLU A 89 -10.75 -1.72 -14.93
C GLU A 89 -11.00 -3.10 -15.56
N LEU A 90 -10.70 -4.19 -14.84
CA LEU A 90 -11.10 -5.54 -15.19
C LEU A 90 -12.48 -5.84 -14.56
N PRO A 91 -13.43 -6.48 -15.28
CA PRO A 91 -14.76 -6.79 -14.77
C PRO A 91 -14.74 -7.57 -13.46
N GLU A 92 -13.74 -8.44 -13.32
CA GLU A 92 -13.55 -9.28 -12.16
C GLU A 92 -13.34 -8.48 -10.86
N TYR A 93 -12.86 -7.23 -10.95
CA TYR A 93 -12.47 -6.39 -9.80
C TYR A 93 -13.12 -5.00 -9.83
N GLU A 94 -14.11 -4.76 -10.71
CA GLU A 94 -14.74 -3.44 -10.87
C GLU A 94 -15.37 -2.89 -9.57
N ASN A 95 -15.74 -3.78 -8.65
CA ASN A 95 -16.37 -3.47 -7.37
C ASN A 95 -15.41 -3.64 -6.17
N ASP A 96 -14.11 -3.76 -6.43
CA ASP A 96 -13.08 -3.97 -5.41
C ASP A 96 -12.01 -2.86 -5.50
N PRO A 97 -12.27 -1.67 -4.92
CA PRO A 97 -11.37 -0.53 -5.04
C PRO A 97 -10.00 -0.76 -4.39
N GLU A 98 -9.91 -1.66 -3.40
CA GLU A 98 -8.68 -1.95 -2.66
C GLU A 98 -7.59 -2.55 -3.57
N VAL A 99 -7.99 -3.25 -4.64
CA VAL A 99 -7.05 -3.92 -5.56
C VAL A 99 -6.66 -3.07 -6.77
N ALA A 100 -7.19 -1.84 -6.89
CA ALA A 100 -7.05 -1.01 -8.10
C ALA A 100 -5.60 -0.89 -8.57
N GLU A 101 -4.66 -0.63 -7.66
CA GLU A 101 -3.25 -0.43 -8.00
C GLU A 101 -2.38 -1.66 -7.82
N ALA A 102 -2.92 -2.77 -7.33
CA ALA A 102 -2.13 -3.97 -7.09
C ALA A 102 -1.41 -4.40 -8.37
N ALA A 103 -0.10 -4.65 -8.26
CA ALA A 103 0.72 -5.08 -9.39
C ALA A 103 0.25 -6.46 -9.91
N GLY A 104 -0.11 -7.33 -8.98
CA GLY A 104 -0.75 -8.61 -9.23
C GLY A 104 -1.74 -8.91 -8.12
N LEU A 105 -2.64 -9.84 -8.39
CA LEU A 105 -3.59 -10.36 -7.43
C LEU A 105 -3.77 -11.85 -7.64
N GLY A 106 -3.62 -12.63 -6.58
CA GLY A 106 -3.66 -14.08 -6.67
C GLY A 106 -3.78 -14.69 -5.29
N GLY A 107 -4.46 -15.83 -5.21
CA GLY A 107 -4.62 -16.55 -3.96
C GLY A 107 -5.81 -16.16 -3.10
N ASN A 108 -6.66 -15.26 -3.60
CA ASN A 108 -7.95 -14.97 -2.97
C ASN A 108 -8.79 -16.25 -2.83
N PRO A 109 -9.39 -16.49 -1.65
CA PRO A 109 -10.42 -17.50 -1.50
C PRO A 109 -11.50 -17.31 -2.57
N ASP A 110 -12.02 -18.41 -3.10
CA ASP A 110 -13.07 -18.44 -4.14
C ASP A 110 -12.65 -18.04 -5.58
N GLU A 111 -11.37 -17.74 -5.80
CA GLU A 111 -10.86 -17.36 -7.12
C GLU A 111 -9.95 -18.41 -7.76
N TYR A 112 -10.43 -19.05 -8.84
CA TYR A 112 -9.57 -19.83 -9.75
C TYR A 112 -8.93 -18.92 -10.80
N ARG A 113 -8.38 -17.79 -10.39
CA ARG A 113 -7.76 -16.83 -11.29
C ARG A 113 -6.62 -16.07 -10.62
N ILE A 114 -5.77 -15.49 -11.45
CA ILE A 114 -4.82 -14.46 -11.06
C ILE A 114 -4.94 -13.27 -12.01
N ALA A 115 -4.70 -12.09 -11.49
CA ALA A 115 -4.60 -10.84 -12.23
C ALA A 115 -3.17 -10.34 -12.23
N VAL A 116 -2.67 -9.88 -13.38
CA VAL A 116 -1.29 -9.42 -13.51
C VAL A 116 -1.25 -8.15 -14.33
N ARG A 117 -0.80 -7.04 -13.74
CA ARG A 117 -0.35 -5.88 -14.50
C ARG A 117 0.98 -6.23 -15.16
N THR A 118 1.07 -5.97 -16.45
CA THR A 118 2.24 -6.36 -17.26
C THR A 118 3.42 -5.41 -17.06
N LEU A 119 3.94 -5.34 -15.83
CA LEU A 119 5.02 -4.47 -15.37
C LEU A 119 6.38 -5.14 -15.57
N HIS A 120 6.60 -6.26 -14.87
CA HIS A 120 7.85 -7.00 -14.83
C HIS A 120 7.56 -8.51 -14.67
N PRO A 121 8.41 -9.42 -15.21
CA PRO A 121 8.18 -10.86 -15.09
C PRO A 121 8.15 -11.39 -13.66
N HIS A 122 8.75 -10.66 -12.71
CA HIS A 122 8.64 -10.94 -11.27
C HIS A 122 7.18 -11.11 -10.86
N VAL A 123 6.34 -10.10 -11.12
CA VAL A 123 4.91 -10.08 -10.78
C VAL A 123 4.19 -11.30 -11.37
N LEU A 124 4.45 -11.61 -12.64
CA LEU A 124 3.84 -12.77 -13.28
C LEU A 124 4.21 -14.09 -12.59
N VAL A 125 5.48 -14.29 -12.27
CA VAL A 125 5.96 -15.53 -11.62
C VAL A 125 5.43 -15.61 -10.19
N HIS A 126 5.41 -14.48 -9.48
CA HIS A 126 4.85 -14.33 -8.14
C HIS A 126 3.38 -14.77 -8.13
N GLU A 127 2.54 -14.21 -9.01
CA GLU A 127 1.12 -14.56 -9.06
C GLU A 127 0.86 -16.00 -9.52
N ILE A 128 1.67 -16.53 -10.46
CA ILE A 128 1.58 -17.95 -10.82
C ILE A 128 1.86 -18.85 -9.60
N ALA A 129 2.78 -18.44 -8.71
CA ALA A 129 3.10 -19.19 -7.49
C ALA A 129 1.91 -19.24 -6.53
N HIS A 130 1.23 -18.11 -6.31
CA HIS A 130 -0.03 -18.04 -5.57
C HIS A 130 -1.10 -18.91 -6.22
N GLY A 131 -1.32 -18.76 -7.52
CA GLY A 131 -2.29 -19.56 -8.27
C GLY A 131 -2.08 -21.07 -8.10
N ILE A 132 -0.83 -21.56 -8.22
CA ILE A 132 -0.50 -22.98 -8.01
C ILE A 132 -0.73 -23.40 -6.56
N TYR A 133 -0.30 -22.59 -5.60
CA TYR A 133 -0.44 -22.91 -4.19
C TYR A 133 -1.91 -23.04 -3.79
N HIS A 134 -2.73 -22.03 -4.04
CA HIS A 134 -4.14 -22.05 -3.63
C HIS A 134 -4.99 -23.03 -4.47
N THR A 135 -4.88 -22.97 -5.79
CA THR A 135 -5.75 -23.76 -6.70
C THR A 135 -5.41 -25.24 -6.71
N VAL A 136 -4.17 -25.63 -6.37
CA VAL A 136 -3.72 -27.02 -6.49
C VAL A 136 -3.26 -27.61 -5.16
N ILE A 137 -2.33 -26.96 -4.47
CA ILE A 137 -1.69 -27.53 -3.27
C ILE A 137 -2.67 -27.45 -2.09
N GLN A 138 -3.04 -26.24 -1.69
CA GLN A 138 -3.96 -25.97 -0.60
C GLN A 138 -5.33 -26.58 -0.86
N TYR A 139 -5.84 -26.50 -2.09
CA TYR A 139 -7.06 -27.18 -2.51
C TYR A 139 -7.08 -28.68 -2.15
N ARG A 140 -5.99 -29.41 -2.44
CA ARG A 140 -5.88 -30.85 -2.11
C ARG A 140 -5.79 -31.06 -0.61
N GLU A 141 -5.08 -30.18 0.08
CA GLU A 141 -4.92 -30.21 1.53
C GLU A 141 -6.20 -29.87 2.27
N ASN A 142 -7.13 -29.16 1.66
CA ASN A 142 -8.42 -28.80 2.23
C ASN A 142 -9.55 -29.72 1.72
N GLY A 143 -9.21 -30.92 1.24
CA GLY A 143 -10.21 -31.93 0.86
C GLY A 143 -11.02 -31.58 -0.39
N GLY A 144 -10.53 -30.65 -1.21
CA GLY A 144 -11.20 -30.21 -2.43
C GLY A 144 -11.86 -28.84 -2.35
N SER A 145 -11.41 -27.98 -1.42
CA SER A 145 -11.87 -26.60 -1.26
C SER A 145 -10.70 -25.64 -1.29
N ILE A 146 -10.84 -24.49 -1.94
CA ILE A 146 -9.88 -23.37 -1.78
C ILE A 146 -10.19 -22.53 -0.54
N GLU A 147 -11.39 -22.67 0.04
CA GLU A 147 -11.70 -22.11 1.35
C GLU A 147 -11.06 -22.95 2.46
N PRO A 148 -10.44 -22.32 3.48
CA PRO A 148 -10.10 -23.04 4.69
C PRO A 148 -11.38 -23.49 5.42
N GLU A 149 -11.46 -24.76 5.85
CA GLU A 149 -12.61 -25.28 6.61
C GLU A 149 -12.90 -24.46 7.89
N VAL A 150 -11.87 -23.78 8.42
CA VAL A 150 -11.92 -22.84 9.54
C VAL A 150 -10.89 -21.74 9.28
N VAL A 151 -11.35 -20.47 9.21
CA VAL A 151 -10.56 -19.28 8.84
C VAL A 151 -9.27 -19.10 9.67
N GLU A 152 -9.25 -19.56 10.92
CA GLU A 152 -8.10 -19.41 11.83
C GLU A 152 -7.44 -20.75 12.25
N ALA A 153 -7.78 -21.86 11.61
CA ALA A 153 -7.20 -23.15 12.00
C ALA A 153 -5.74 -23.26 11.55
N PRO A 154 -4.82 -23.73 12.42
CA PRO A 154 -3.45 -23.96 12.01
C PRO A 154 -3.40 -25.04 10.92
N PRO A 155 -2.46 -24.95 9.97
CA PRO A 155 -2.30 -25.95 8.93
C PRO A 155 -2.12 -27.36 9.50
N ARG A 156 -2.62 -28.37 8.78
CA ARG A 156 -2.58 -29.75 9.27
C ARG A 156 -1.14 -30.28 9.29
N PRO A 157 -0.64 -30.83 10.41
CA PRO A 157 0.72 -31.36 10.47
C PRO A 157 1.03 -32.37 9.35
N GLY A 158 2.19 -32.21 8.72
CA GLY A 158 2.66 -33.08 7.64
C GLY A 158 2.21 -32.67 6.23
N THR A 159 1.43 -31.60 6.08
CA THR A 159 1.10 -31.04 4.76
C THR A 159 2.19 -30.08 4.25
N PHE A 160 2.11 -29.68 2.98
CA PHE A 160 2.96 -28.63 2.42
C PHE A 160 2.73 -27.31 3.16
N THR A 161 1.47 -26.90 3.34
CA THR A 161 1.13 -25.64 4.02
C THR A 161 1.69 -25.59 5.45
N TYR A 162 1.64 -26.71 6.19
CA TYR A 162 2.28 -26.77 7.51
C TYR A 162 3.80 -26.55 7.47
N ARG A 163 4.49 -27.16 6.50
CA ARG A 163 5.93 -26.95 6.31
C ARG A 163 6.25 -25.52 5.88
N LEU A 164 5.41 -24.93 5.03
CA LEU A 164 5.52 -23.53 4.61
C LEU A 164 5.52 -22.60 5.83
N HIS A 165 4.49 -22.69 6.68
CA HIS A 165 4.41 -21.89 7.90
C HIS A 165 5.59 -22.18 8.85
N GLU A 166 5.98 -23.44 9.06
CA GLU A 166 7.15 -23.76 9.89
C GLU A 166 8.45 -23.15 9.37
N HIS A 167 8.64 -23.09 8.04
CA HIS A 167 9.84 -22.54 7.43
C HIS A 167 9.82 -21.01 7.48
N TYR A 168 8.67 -20.40 7.17
CA TYR A 168 8.44 -18.98 7.31
C TYR A 168 8.77 -18.48 8.73
N GLU A 169 8.15 -19.05 9.76
CA GLU A 169 8.36 -18.64 11.16
C GLU A 169 9.83 -18.73 11.59
N ARG A 170 10.56 -19.73 11.07
CA ARG A 170 12.00 -19.87 11.34
C ARG A 170 12.81 -18.81 10.59
N ALA A 171 12.50 -18.55 9.32
CA ALA A 171 13.17 -17.54 8.53
C ALA A 171 12.97 -16.13 9.13
N MET A 172 11.76 -15.83 9.59
CA MET A 172 11.44 -14.57 10.29
C MET A 172 12.22 -14.45 11.60
N LYS A 173 12.24 -15.50 12.41
CA LYS A 173 13.01 -15.53 13.67
C LYS A 173 14.51 -15.39 13.46
N GLU A 174 15.04 -15.93 12.36
CA GLU A 174 16.44 -15.84 11.96
C GLU A 174 16.76 -14.50 11.27
N GLY A 175 15.75 -13.71 10.90
CA GLY A 175 15.89 -12.41 10.23
C GLY A 175 16.46 -12.53 8.81
N LEU A 176 16.25 -13.66 8.13
CA LEU A 176 16.84 -13.93 6.82
C LEU A 176 16.36 -12.92 5.76
N TRP A 177 15.12 -12.48 5.86
CA TRP A 177 14.48 -11.63 4.86
C TRP A 177 14.09 -10.25 5.39
N ARG A 178 14.75 -9.80 6.46
CA ARG A 178 14.42 -8.54 7.13
C ARG A 178 14.44 -7.37 6.16
N GLY A 179 13.35 -6.61 6.13
CA GLY A 179 13.15 -5.43 5.29
C GLY A 179 12.57 -5.69 3.90
N THR A 180 12.16 -6.92 3.58
CA THR A 180 11.67 -7.31 2.26
C THR A 180 10.24 -7.85 2.32
N TYR A 181 9.58 -7.97 1.17
CA TYR A 181 8.20 -8.45 1.07
C TYR A 181 7.98 -9.90 1.56
N PHE A 182 9.04 -10.71 1.66
CA PHE A 182 9.01 -12.03 2.28
C PHE A 182 8.52 -12.03 3.75
N GLU A 183 8.51 -10.88 4.44
CA GLU A 183 8.02 -10.76 5.83
C GLU A 183 6.50 -10.54 5.94
N ALA A 184 5.80 -10.32 4.82
CA ALA A 184 4.38 -9.97 4.84
C ALA A 184 3.52 -11.14 5.35
N HIS A 185 3.54 -12.27 4.63
CA HIS A 185 2.80 -13.48 4.99
C HIS A 185 3.54 -14.75 4.52
N PRO A 186 3.22 -15.94 5.08
CA PRO A 186 3.77 -17.22 4.62
C PRO A 186 3.58 -17.46 3.12
N ASP A 187 2.46 -17.00 2.55
CA ASP A 187 2.14 -17.16 1.14
C ASP A 187 3.02 -16.23 0.28
N GLU A 188 3.29 -15.01 0.73
CA GLU A 188 4.26 -14.10 0.07
C GLU A 188 5.68 -14.63 0.15
N TYR A 189 6.08 -15.16 1.30
CA TYR A 189 7.36 -15.86 1.46
C TYR A 189 7.52 -17.04 0.49
N TRP A 190 6.43 -17.77 0.21
CA TRP A 190 6.40 -18.80 -0.81
C TRP A 190 6.56 -18.20 -2.21
N ALA A 191 5.72 -17.24 -2.60
CA ALA A 191 5.71 -16.67 -3.93
C ALA A 191 7.04 -15.99 -4.29
N GLU A 192 7.61 -15.22 -3.36
CA GLU A 192 8.94 -14.62 -3.49
C GLU A 192 10.06 -15.66 -3.62
N GLY A 193 9.98 -16.78 -2.90
CA GLY A 193 10.90 -17.91 -3.08
C GLY A 193 10.84 -18.50 -4.49
N VAL A 194 9.64 -18.58 -5.07
CA VAL A 194 9.43 -19.08 -6.43
C VAL A 194 9.98 -18.11 -7.48
N THR A 195 9.88 -16.79 -7.26
CA THR A 195 10.48 -15.81 -8.18
C THR A 195 12.01 -15.95 -8.23
N LEU A 196 12.66 -16.15 -7.07
CA LEU A 196 14.09 -16.45 -7.00
C LEU A 196 14.44 -17.76 -7.72
N TRP A 197 13.62 -18.80 -7.57
CA TRP A 197 13.82 -20.08 -8.24
C TRP A 197 13.80 -19.98 -9.77
N PHE A 198 12.91 -19.17 -10.34
CA PHE A 198 12.80 -19.00 -11.80
C PHE A 198 13.56 -17.80 -12.36
N ARG A 199 14.52 -17.26 -11.59
CA ARG A 199 15.40 -16.16 -12.01
C ARG A 199 14.64 -14.91 -12.41
N ALA A 200 13.60 -14.62 -11.64
CA ALA A 200 12.74 -13.45 -11.74
C ALA A 200 12.72 -12.68 -10.40
N ALA A 201 13.88 -12.63 -9.72
CA ALA A 201 14.04 -11.92 -8.45
C ALA A 201 13.49 -10.49 -8.53
N GLU A 202 12.93 -9.99 -7.43
CA GLU A 202 12.56 -8.58 -7.33
C GLU A 202 13.80 -7.71 -7.57
N PRO A 203 13.77 -6.76 -8.52
CA PRO A 203 14.95 -5.98 -8.89
C PRO A 203 15.61 -5.26 -7.70
N ASN A 204 14.80 -4.78 -6.76
CA ASN A 204 15.29 -4.01 -5.61
C ASN A 204 15.59 -4.87 -4.37
N LEU A 205 15.53 -6.21 -4.49
CA LEU A 205 15.70 -7.11 -3.34
C LEU A 205 17.01 -6.86 -2.58
N ALA A 206 18.09 -6.53 -3.29
CA ALA A 206 19.38 -6.25 -2.67
C ALA A 206 19.39 -4.95 -1.85
N GLU A 207 18.57 -3.96 -2.21
CA GLU A 207 18.45 -2.67 -1.52
C GLU A 207 17.50 -2.75 -0.33
N GLU A 208 16.41 -3.51 -0.46
CA GLU A 208 15.41 -3.71 0.60
C GLU A 208 15.93 -4.55 1.77
N LEU A 209 16.84 -5.50 1.48
CA LEU A 209 17.43 -6.37 2.49
C LEU A 209 18.21 -5.58 3.56
N LYS A 210 17.63 -5.50 4.76
CA LYS A 210 18.27 -4.92 5.96
C LYS A 210 19.34 -5.83 6.55
N THR A 211 19.27 -7.14 6.27
CA THR A 211 20.31 -8.09 6.66
C THR A 211 21.40 -8.13 5.58
N PRO A 212 22.65 -7.70 5.87
CA PRO A 212 23.67 -7.49 4.86
C PRO A 212 23.95 -8.73 4.01
N LEU A 213 24.04 -8.53 2.70
CA LEU A 213 24.51 -9.56 1.76
C LEU A 213 26.01 -9.76 1.88
N THR A 214 26.44 -11.02 2.00
CA THR A 214 27.85 -11.36 1.75
C THR A 214 28.22 -11.08 0.29
N PRO A 215 29.52 -10.87 -0.03
CA PRO A 215 29.94 -10.67 -1.41
C PRO A 215 29.50 -11.79 -2.36
N ASN A 216 29.48 -13.04 -1.87
CA ASN A 216 29.03 -14.18 -2.66
C ASN A 216 27.52 -14.14 -2.89
N GLU A 217 26.72 -13.84 -1.86
CA GLU A 217 25.28 -13.68 -2.02
C GLU A 217 24.92 -12.57 -3.00
N ARG A 218 25.61 -11.42 -2.94
CA ARG A 218 25.40 -10.33 -3.91
C ARG A 218 25.67 -10.80 -5.34
N GLN A 219 26.79 -11.49 -5.55
CA GLN A 219 27.11 -12.03 -6.87
C GLN A 219 26.06 -13.07 -7.33
N LEU A 220 25.63 -13.96 -6.43
CA LEU A 220 24.63 -14.97 -6.77
C LEU A 220 23.28 -14.33 -7.08
N LEU A 221 22.84 -13.32 -6.33
CA LEU A 221 21.57 -12.65 -6.61
C LEU A 221 21.55 -12.05 -8.03
N GLU A 222 22.67 -11.48 -8.48
CA GLU A 222 22.82 -10.91 -9.83
C GLU A 222 22.96 -11.97 -10.93
N THR A 223 23.47 -13.17 -10.63
CA THR A 223 23.86 -14.15 -11.68
C THR A 223 23.06 -15.44 -11.67
N ASP A 224 22.58 -15.87 -10.50
CA ASP A 224 21.81 -17.09 -10.29
C ASP A 224 21.00 -16.99 -8.98
N SER A 225 19.86 -16.32 -9.04
CA SER A 225 19.01 -16.10 -7.86
C SER A 225 18.50 -17.39 -7.20
N ARG A 226 18.46 -18.52 -7.94
CA ARG A 226 18.15 -19.85 -7.38
C ARG A 226 19.27 -20.33 -6.46
N ALA A 227 20.52 -20.18 -6.89
CA ALA A 227 21.67 -20.50 -6.05
C ALA A 227 21.79 -19.53 -4.86
N PHE A 228 21.42 -18.25 -5.05
CA PHE A 228 21.29 -17.30 -3.95
C PHE A 228 20.27 -17.80 -2.90
N LEU A 229 19.07 -18.21 -3.33
CA LEU A 229 18.05 -18.77 -2.45
C LEU A 229 18.58 -20.00 -1.70
N ALA A 230 19.24 -20.93 -2.41
CA ALA A 230 19.84 -22.12 -1.80
C ALA A 230 20.82 -21.80 -0.68
N GLN A 231 21.60 -20.72 -0.84
CA GLN A 231 22.57 -20.27 0.16
C GLN A 231 21.90 -19.56 1.32
N ARG A 232 20.99 -18.62 1.03
CA ARG A 232 20.41 -17.72 2.02
C ARG A 232 19.31 -18.37 2.85
N ASP A 233 18.40 -19.07 2.18
CA ASP A 233 17.29 -19.78 2.80
C ASP A 233 17.14 -21.19 2.22
N PRO A 234 17.98 -22.15 2.70
CA PRO A 234 17.94 -23.52 2.20
C PRO A 234 16.61 -24.23 2.50
N ARG A 235 15.80 -23.73 3.45
CA ARG A 235 14.49 -24.32 3.79
C ARG A 235 13.46 -23.90 2.77
N LEU A 236 13.41 -22.62 2.41
CA LEU A 236 12.57 -22.13 1.32
C LEU A 236 12.99 -22.79 0.00
N HIS A 237 14.29 -22.85 -0.29
CA HIS A 237 14.81 -23.56 -1.47
C HIS A 237 14.30 -25.00 -1.53
N GLN A 238 14.41 -25.76 -0.44
CA GLN A 238 13.92 -27.14 -0.38
C GLN A 238 12.40 -27.24 -0.58
N LEU A 239 11.65 -26.25 -0.09
CA LEU A 239 10.21 -26.22 -0.25
C LEU A 239 9.83 -26.00 -1.73
N VAL A 240 10.49 -25.07 -2.41
CA VAL A 240 10.29 -24.78 -3.84
C VAL A 240 10.71 -25.97 -4.71
N ASP A 241 11.87 -26.57 -4.41
CA ASP A 241 12.38 -27.81 -5.04
C ASP A 241 11.42 -29.00 -4.88
N SER A 242 10.63 -29.03 -3.81
CA SER A 242 9.64 -30.10 -3.60
C SER A 242 8.42 -30.01 -4.53
N VAL A 243 8.26 -28.90 -5.25
CA VAL A 243 7.12 -28.62 -6.14
C VAL A 243 7.56 -28.47 -7.59
N PHE A 244 8.63 -27.71 -7.84
CA PHE A 244 9.07 -27.33 -9.17
C PHE A 244 10.34 -28.05 -9.60
N ALA A 245 10.45 -28.31 -10.91
CA ALA A 245 11.64 -28.90 -11.49
C ALA A 245 12.81 -27.90 -11.51
N ASP A 246 14.02 -28.41 -11.23
CA ASP A 246 15.29 -27.69 -11.34
C ASP A 246 15.77 -27.62 -12.80
N GLU A 247 14.95 -27.05 -13.67
CA GLU A 247 15.32 -26.85 -15.08
C GLU A 247 16.18 -25.59 -15.26
N ASP A 248 17.16 -25.68 -16.15
CA ASP A 248 18.11 -24.60 -16.42
C ASP A 248 17.57 -23.64 -17.50
N TRP A 249 16.61 -22.81 -17.09
CA TRP A 249 16.11 -21.68 -17.85
C TRP A 249 15.96 -20.45 -16.95
N SER A 250 15.82 -19.28 -17.57
CA SER A 250 15.62 -18.01 -16.89
C SER A 250 14.41 -17.30 -17.49
N THR A 251 13.52 -16.81 -16.63
CA THR A 251 12.34 -16.04 -17.05
C THR A 251 12.75 -14.77 -17.80
N LEU A 252 13.81 -14.10 -17.34
CA LEU A 252 14.31 -12.87 -17.95
C LEU A 252 15.01 -13.10 -19.31
N GLU A 253 15.48 -14.32 -19.58
CA GLU A 253 16.11 -14.67 -20.86
C GLU A 253 15.15 -15.30 -21.87
N LEU A 254 13.89 -15.58 -21.46
CA LEU A 254 12.91 -16.24 -22.29
C LEU A 254 12.47 -15.34 -23.46
N GLN A 255 12.72 -15.79 -24.69
CA GLN A 255 12.30 -15.08 -25.90
C GLN A 255 11.10 -15.75 -26.57
N VAL A 256 10.04 -14.99 -26.81
CA VAL A 256 8.94 -15.39 -27.71
C VAL A 256 9.32 -15.02 -29.14
N ARG A 257 9.37 -15.99 -30.07
CA ARG A 257 9.69 -15.74 -31.49
C ARG A 257 8.51 -16.07 -32.40
N GLY A 258 8.14 -15.10 -33.27
CA GLY A 258 7.25 -15.26 -34.42
C GLY A 258 7.73 -14.39 -35.60
N PRO A 259 7.32 -14.65 -36.86
CA PRO A 259 7.77 -13.84 -38.00
C PRO A 259 7.31 -12.38 -37.83
N GLY A 260 8.27 -11.46 -37.67
CA GLY A 260 8.02 -10.02 -37.50
C GLY A 260 8.01 -9.50 -36.06
N VAL A 261 8.31 -10.35 -35.06
CA VAL A 261 8.28 -10.00 -33.63
C VAL A 261 9.59 -9.33 -33.19
N VAL A 262 9.49 -8.10 -32.66
CA VAL A 262 10.56 -7.41 -31.92
C VAL A 262 10.63 -8.02 -30.50
N PRO A 263 11.81 -8.19 -29.88
CA PRO A 263 11.90 -8.70 -28.51
C PRO A 263 11.03 -7.86 -27.54
N LEU A 264 10.36 -8.53 -26.58
CA LEU A 264 9.64 -7.85 -25.51
C LEU A 264 10.65 -7.02 -24.70
N GLU A 265 10.51 -5.69 -24.71
CA GLU A 265 11.30 -4.82 -23.85
C GLU A 265 10.75 -4.91 -22.43
N LEU A 266 11.50 -5.57 -21.54
CA LEU A 266 11.19 -5.62 -20.12
C LEU A 266 11.53 -4.26 -19.51
N ARG A 267 10.55 -3.60 -18.91
CA ARG A 267 10.74 -2.33 -18.19
C ARG A 267 11.26 -2.62 -16.78
N SER A 268 12.13 -1.75 -16.25
CA SER A 268 12.41 -1.77 -14.81
C SER A 268 11.17 -1.28 -14.04
N PHE A 269 11.01 -1.68 -12.77
CA PHE A 269 9.94 -1.12 -11.93
C PHE A 269 10.05 0.40 -11.80
N GLU A 270 11.27 0.96 -11.83
CA GLU A 270 11.49 2.40 -11.89
C GLU A 270 10.92 3.03 -13.17
N GLU A 271 11.13 2.43 -14.34
CA GLU A 271 10.57 2.91 -15.62
C GLU A 271 9.05 2.72 -15.71
N ALA A 272 8.53 1.65 -15.11
CA ALA A 272 7.11 1.37 -15.03
C ALA A 272 6.38 2.34 -14.08
N ASN A 273 7.04 2.74 -12.98
CA ASN A 273 6.57 3.78 -12.06
C ASN A 273 6.83 5.20 -12.60
N GLN A 274 7.81 5.41 -13.48
CA GLN A 274 8.03 6.69 -14.19
C GLN A 274 7.02 6.94 -15.31
N HIS A 275 6.27 5.91 -15.71
CA HIS A 275 5.16 6.01 -16.67
C HIS A 275 3.79 5.80 -16.01
N SER A 276 3.71 5.73 -14.66
CA SER A 276 2.60 6.44 -14.01
C SER A 276 2.64 7.84 -14.59
N VAL A 277 1.49 8.33 -15.05
CA VAL A 277 1.37 9.62 -15.75
C VAL A 277 2.35 10.59 -15.11
N ALA A 278 3.38 11.02 -15.85
CA ALA A 278 4.34 12.01 -15.34
C ALA A 278 3.50 13.02 -14.57
N PRO A 279 3.68 13.17 -13.24
CA PRO A 279 2.66 13.78 -12.40
C PRO A 279 2.28 15.06 -13.09
N ALA A 280 1.01 15.17 -13.49
CA ALA A 280 0.51 16.39 -14.10
C ALA A 280 1.07 17.49 -13.22
N ALA A 281 1.91 18.37 -13.79
CA ALA A 281 2.75 19.25 -12.99
C ALA A 281 1.87 19.85 -11.89
N ILE A 282 2.10 19.43 -10.64
CA ILE A 282 1.14 19.67 -9.56
C ILE A 282 1.00 21.20 -9.48
N GLU A 283 -0.16 21.71 -9.90
CA GLU A 283 -0.36 23.13 -9.95
C GLU A 283 -0.45 23.64 -8.51
N LEU A 284 0.20 24.78 -8.25
CA LEU A 284 0.11 25.39 -6.94
C LEU A 284 -1.35 25.74 -6.64
N PRO A 285 -1.85 25.46 -5.43
CA PRO A 285 -3.22 25.78 -5.08
C PRO A 285 -3.46 27.29 -5.18
N ASP A 286 -4.57 27.66 -5.81
CA ASP A 286 -5.01 29.06 -5.91
C ASP A 286 -5.83 29.51 -4.71
N PHE A 287 -6.17 28.57 -3.82
CA PHE A 287 -6.99 28.76 -2.61
C PHE A 287 -8.34 29.42 -2.88
N ALA A 288 -8.85 29.38 -4.11
CA ALA A 288 -10.10 30.03 -4.44
C ALA A 288 -11.29 29.22 -3.89
N ILE A 289 -12.10 29.87 -3.05
CA ILE A 289 -13.37 29.34 -2.55
C ILE A 289 -14.39 29.34 -3.68
N ARG A 290 -14.91 28.16 -4.02
CA ARG A 290 -15.83 27.93 -5.14
C ARG A 290 -17.16 27.41 -4.61
N SER A 291 -18.28 27.89 -5.14
CA SER A 291 -19.60 27.34 -4.82
C SER A 291 -19.76 25.94 -5.43
N ILE A 292 -20.28 24.98 -4.67
CA ILE A 292 -20.53 23.62 -5.16
C ILE A 292 -21.77 23.62 -6.06
N GLY A 293 -21.55 23.48 -7.37
CA GLY A 293 -22.60 23.47 -8.39
C GLY A 293 -23.04 22.07 -8.81
N GLU A 294 -24.06 21.99 -9.66
CA GLU A 294 -24.39 20.74 -10.37
C GLU A 294 -23.28 20.43 -11.40
N GLY A 295 -22.73 19.22 -11.36
CA GLY A 295 -21.65 18.77 -12.24
C GLY A 295 -20.23 19.11 -11.77
N ASP A 296 -20.07 19.68 -10.57
CA ASP A 296 -18.79 19.83 -9.88
C ASP A 296 -18.32 18.46 -9.33
N PRO A 297 -17.01 18.13 -9.29
CA PRO A 297 -16.51 16.93 -8.61
C PRO A 297 -17.01 16.79 -7.16
N THR A 298 -17.25 17.92 -6.48
CA THR A 298 -17.77 17.98 -5.11
C THR A 298 -19.30 18.00 -5.02
N ALA A 299 -20.02 17.75 -6.12
CA ALA A 299 -21.49 17.80 -6.13
C ALA A 299 -22.16 16.80 -5.17
N CYS A 300 -21.50 15.68 -4.87
CA CYS A 300 -21.95 14.68 -3.89
C CYS A 300 -22.09 15.23 -2.47
N PHE A 301 -21.37 16.30 -2.13
CA PHE A 301 -21.44 16.95 -0.82
C PHE A 301 -22.68 17.83 -0.63
N ARG A 302 -23.49 18.03 -1.68
CA ARG A 302 -24.77 18.73 -1.58
C ARG A 302 -25.83 17.82 -0.97
N PRO A 303 -26.80 18.36 -0.23
CA PRO A 303 -27.04 19.79 0.03
C PRO A 303 -26.30 20.34 1.27
N THR A 304 -25.58 19.50 2.00
CA THR A 304 -24.99 19.83 3.32
C THR A 304 -23.90 20.90 3.20
N PHE A 305 -23.02 20.78 2.20
CA PHE A 305 -21.95 21.73 1.94
C PHE A 305 -22.27 22.59 0.71
N ASN A 306 -21.93 23.88 0.75
CA ASN A 306 -22.27 24.82 -0.32
C ASN A 306 -21.07 25.38 -1.08
N ARG A 307 -19.86 25.18 -0.57
CA ARG A 307 -18.62 25.64 -1.19
C ARG A 307 -17.44 24.75 -0.81
N SER A 308 -16.42 24.79 -1.64
CA SER A 308 -15.20 24.02 -1.50
C SER A 308 -13.96 24.84 -1.83
N VAL A 309 -12.81 24.38 -1.33
CA VAL A 309 -11.46 24.78 -1.75
C VAL A 309 -10.72 23.50 -2.11
N GLU A 310 -9.92 23.54 -3.17
CA GLU A 310 -9.04 22.45 -3.57
C GLU A 310 -7.59 22.80 -3.20
N VAL A 311 -6.88 21.87 -2.58
CA VAL A 311 -5.48 21.99 -2.19
C VAL A 311 -4.76 20.76 -2.72
N PHE A 312 -3.95 20.94 -3.76
CA PHE A 312 -3.22 19.84 -4.40
C PHE A 312 -4.15 18.64 -4.76
N GLY A 313 -5.37 18.89 -5.25
CA GLY A 313 -6.33 17.82 -5.57
C GLY A 313 -7.09 17.22 -4.37
N ILE A 314 -6.82 17.65 -3.14
CA ILE A 314 -7.59 17.30 -1.94
C ILE A 314 -8.63 18.38 -1.67
N HIS A 315 -9.85 17.99 -1.33
CA HIS A 315 -10.98 18.92 -1.21
C HIS A 315 -11.28 19.27 0.26
N ILE A 316 -11.49 20.56 0.53
CA ILE A 316 -12.08 21.04 1.79
C ILE A 316 -13.47 21.57 1.49
N VAL A 317 -14.50 21.00 2.11
CA VAL A 317 -15.92 21.37 1.90
C VAL A 317 -16.47 22.04 3.15
N ALA A 318 -17.30 23.07 2.98
CA ALA A 318 -17.80 23.87 4.11
C ALA A 318 -19.32 24.10 4.08
N THR A 319 -19.93 24.04 5.27
CA THR A 319 -21.34 24.43 5.45
C THR A 319 -21.50 25.94 5.30
N PRO A 320 -22.71 26.44 4.97
CA PRO A 320 -22.95 27.89 4.86
C PRO A 320 -22.61 28.73 6.10
N ARG A 321 -22.50 28.12 7.29
CA ARG A 321 -22.23 28.83 8.55
C ARG A 321 -20.74 28.90 8.91
N THR A 322 -19.89 28.02 8.38
CA THR A 322 -18.43 28.14 8.51
C THR A 322 -17.99 29.47 7.89
N SER A 323 -16.96 30.14 8.42
CA SER A 323 -16.48 31.39 7.81
C SER A 323 -15.49 31.11 6.67
N ASP A 324 -15.40 32.02 5.69
CA ASP A 324 -14.41 31.89 4.60
C ASP A 324 -12.97 32.02 5.11
N ALA A 325 -12.76 32.73 6.23
CA ALA A 325 -11.46 32.87 6.85
C ALA A 325 -11.00 31.53 7.47
N ASP A 326 -11.91 30.81 8.14
CA ASP A 326 -11.61 29.50 8.72
C ASP A 326 -11.31 28.48 7.61
N LEU A 327 -12.11 28.49 6.55
CA LEU A 327 -11.91 27.64 5.37
C LEU A 327 -10.56 27.92 4.69
N THR A 328 -10.19 29.19 4.54
CA THR A 328 -8.89 29.59 3.99
C THR A 328 -7.76 29.11 4.89
N HIS A 329 -7.86 29.32 6.21
CA HIS A 329 -6.84 28.91 7.16
C HIS A 329 -6.59 27.40 7.13
N ALA A 330 -7.66 26.58 7.15
CA ALA A 330 -7.54 25.13 7.01
C ALA A 330 -6.87 24.71 5.69
N ALA A 331 -7.18 25.41 4.58
CA ALA A 331 -6.56 25.15 3.29
C ALA A 331 -5.05 25.43 3.28
N HIS A 332 -4.62 26.52 3.93
CA HIS A 332 -3.19 26.81 4.09
C HIS A 332 -2.49 25.77 4.96
N VAL A 333 -3.09 25.36 6.09
CA VAL A 333 -2.53 24.33 6.97
C VAL A 333 -2.39 22.99 6.23
N LEU A 334 -3.38 22.60 5.42
CA LEU A 334 -3.28 21.39 4.58
C LEU A 334 -2.12 21.48 3.58
N ALA A 335 -1.95 22.63 2.93
CA ALA A 335 -0.83 22.83 2.02
C ALA A 335 0.53 22.73 2.75
N GLU A 336 0.65 23.32 3.94
CA GLU A 336 1.87 23.29 4.77
C GLU A 336 2.19 21.90 5.36
N TYR A 337 1.20 21.02 5.50
CA TYR A 337 1.47 19.63 5.88
C TYR A 337 1.96 18.78 4.71
N LEU A 338 1.54 19.10 3.48
CA LEU A 338 1.94 18.40 2.26
C LEU A 338 3.23 18.94 1.63
N ASP A 339 3.52 20.22 1.82
CA ASP A 339 4.74 20.93 1.40
C ASP A 339 5.21 21.84 2.57
N ASN A 340 5.92 21.24 3.52
CA ASN A 340 6.29 21.86 4.79
C ASN A 340 7.44 22.86 4.68
N ASP A 341 8.29 22.73 3.66
CA ASP A 341 9.33 23.70 3.41
C ASP A 341 8.88 24.88 2.52
N GLU A 342 7.65 24.82 2.00
CA GLU A 342 6.97 25.75 1.10
C GLU A 342 7.77 26.01 -0.19
N ASN A 343 8.39 24.97 -0.74
CA ASN A 343 9.17 25.09 -1.98
C ASN A 343 8.31 24.95 -3.25
N GLY A 344 7.02 24.69 -3.11
CA GLY A 344 6.06 24.46 -4.18
C GLY A 344 6.05 23.01 -4.69
N ARG A 345 6.54 22.05 -3.91
CA ARG A 345 6.54 20.62 -4.23
C ARG A 345 6.13 19.83 -3.00
N ILE A 346 5.29 18.83 -3.23
CA ILE A 346 4.90 17.86 -2.22
C ILE A 346 6.15 17.17 -1.65
N ASP A 347 6.26 17.11 -0.32
CA ASP A 347 7.38 16.51 0.40
C ASP A 347 7.41 14.98 0.22
N ASP A 348 6.25 14.33 0.35
CA ASP A 348 6.07 12.90 0.12
C ASP A 348 5.00 12.62 -0.96
N PRO A 349 5.42 12.39 -2.22
CA PRO A 349 4.50 12.12 -3.31
C PRO A 349 3.63 10.88 -3.12
N ARG A 350 4.07 9.87 -2.37
CA ARG A 350 3.28 8.64 -2.14
C ARG A 350 2.09 8.92 -1.23
N VAL A 351 2.33 9.73 -0.19
CA VAL A 351 1.29 10.19 0.75
C VAL A 351 0.24 11.00 -0.01
N HIS A 352 0.69 11.93 -0.85
CA HIS A 352 -0.21 12.76 -1.66
C HIS A 352 -1.02 11.97 -2.69
N GLU A 353 -0.37 11.04 -3.41
CA GLU A 353 -1.01 10.16 -4.39
C GLU A 353 -2.14 9.34 -3.75
N PHE A 354 -1.88 8.74 -2.59
CA PHE A 354 -2.90 8.01 -1.83
C PHE A 354 -4.08 8.90 -1.44
N LEU A 355 -3.81 10.07 -0.85
CA LEU A 355 -4.86 10.98 -0.39
C LEU A 355 -5.75 11.49 -1.53
N VAL A 356 -5.17 11.80 -2.69
CA VAL A 356 -5.95 12.21 -3.86
C VAL A 356 -6.76 11.05 -4.41
N ARG A 357 -6.16 9.85 -4.50
CA ARG A 357 -6.80 8.66 -5.06
C ARG A 357 -8.00 8.18 -4.25
N GLU A 358 -7.87 8.13 -2.94
CA GLU A 358 -8.95 7.72 -2.02
C GLU A 358 -9.96 8.85 -1.76
N GLY A 359 -9.84 9.96 -2.50
CA GLY A 359 -10.70 11.13 -2.36
C GLY A 359 -10.74 11.64 -0.93
N ALA A 360 -9.57 11.93 -0.37
CA ALA A 360 -9.46 12.54 0.94
C ALA A 360 -10.15 13.90 0.95
N PHE A 361 -10.90 14.18 2.01
CA PHE A 361 -11.57 15.47 2.18
C PHE A 361 -11.66 15.91 3.64
N LEU A 362 -11.61 17.23 3.83
CA LEU A 362 -11.89 17.87 5.12
C LEU A 362 -13.28 18.50 5.10
N ALA A 363 -14.15 18.08 6.01
CA ALA A 363 -15.52 18.55 6.16
C ALA A 363 -15.63 19.59 7.28
N MET A 364 -15.81 20.86 6.91
CA MET A 364 -15.90 21.96 7.85
C MET A 364 -17.33 22.35 8.21
N PHE A 365 -17.67 22.20 9.48
CA PHE A 365 -18.91 22.68 10.08
C PHE A 365 -18.62 23.92 10.92
N SER A 366 -19.61 24.77 11.21
CA SER A 366 -19.34 25.94 12.04
C SER A 366 -19.07 25.55 13.49
N ASP A 367 -19.75 24.52 14.00
CA ASP A 367 -19.65 23.99 15.36
C ASP A 367 -20.14 22.53 15.40
N GLU A 368 -19.79 21.80 16.46
CA GLU A 368 -20.19 20.41 16.72
C GLU A 368 -21.72 20.19 16.59
N ARG A 369 -22.53 21.14 17.09
CA ARG A 369 -24.00 21.03 17.02
C ARG A 369 -24.53 21.13 15.60
N GLU A 370 -23.80 21.75 14.69
CA GLU A 370 -24.14 21.70 13.27
C GLU A 370 -23.89 20.31 12.73
N MET A 371 -22.71 19.76 12.97
CA MET A 371 -22.33 18.42 12.52
C MET A 371 -23.34 17.37 13.00
N GLU A 372 -23.70 17.37 14.29
CA GLU A 372 -24.70 16.45 14.86
C GLU A 372 -26.09 16.54 14.21
N ARG A 373 -26.44 17.68 13.61
CA ARG A 373 -27.76 17.93 12.99
C ARG A 373 -27.78 17.72 11.50
N GLN A 374 -26.61 17.79 10.87
CA GLN A 374 -26.47 17.53 9.45
C GLN A 374 -26.30 16.02 9.30
N GLU A 375 -26.98 15.45 8.31
CA GLU A 375 -26.77 14.07 7.90
C GLU A 375 -26.16 14.15 6.51
N PRO A 376 -24.81 14.21 6.38
CA PRO A 376 -24.16 14.05 5.09
C PRO A 376 -24.62 12.75 4.45
N ASP A 377 -24.91 12.78 3.16
CA ASP A 377 -25.26 11.59 2.40
C ASP A 377 -23.97 10.81 2.10
N PHE A 378 -23.55 9.97 3.06
CA PHE A 378 -22.30 9.21 2.95
C PHE A 378 -22.29 8.29 1.73
N GLU A 379 -23.44 7.70 1.37
CA GLU A 379 -23.56 6.89 0.15
C GLU A 379 -23.29 7.74 -1.10
N ALA A 380 -23.82 8.96 -1.17
CA ALA A 380 -23.54 9.86 -2.28
C ALA A 380 -22.08 10.33 -2.30
N ILE A 381 -21.47 10.58 -1.13
CA ILE A 381 -20.07 11.01 -0.99
C ILE A 381 -19.12 9.90 -1.48
N GLU A 382 -19.31 8.67 -1.03
CA GLU A 382 -18.54 7.49 -1.48
C GLU A 382 -18.75 7.22 -2.97
N ALA A 383 -20.01 7.29 -3.46
CA ALA A 383 -20.29 7.18 -4.90
C ALA A 383 -19.67 8.31 -5.73
N GLY A 384 -19.34 9.43 -5.09
CA GLY A 384 -18.59 10.55 -5.66
C GLY A 384 -17.06 10.33 -5.67
N GLY A 385 -16.57 9.22 -5.13
CA GLY A 385 -15.15 8.87 -5.07
C GLY A 385 -14.41 9.41 -3.85
N PHE A 386 -15.12 9.73 -2.76
CA PHE A 386 -14.55 10.27 -1.53
C PHE A 386 -14.68 9.28 -0.37
N PHE A 387 -13.57 8.69 0.07
CA PHE A 387 -13.57 7.58 1.05
C PHE A 387 -12.90 7.94 2.38
N ILE A 388 -12.05 8.98 2.40
CA ILE A 388 -11.33 9.41 3.60
C ILE A 388 -11.82 10.79 4.01
N GLY A 389 -12.64 10.86 5.06
CA GLY A 389 -13.20 12.11 5.56
C GLY A 389 -12.70 12.45 6.96
N GLN A 390 -12.35 13.72 7.17
CA GLN A 390 -12.06 14.26 8.51
C GLN A 390 -12.92 15.50 8.81
N GLY A 391 -13.42 15.59 10.04
CA GLY A 391 -14.25 16.72 10.48
C GLY A 391 -13.39 17.86 11.07
N LEU A 392 -13.85 19.10 10.93
CA LEU A 392 -13.26 20.25 11.62
C LEU A 392 -14.32 21.30 11.93
N TYR A 393 -14.29 21.91 13.12
CA TYR A 393 -15.20 22.99 13.46
C TYR A 393 -14.59 24.39 13.27
N GLY A 394 -15.38 25.32 12.72
CA GLY A 394 -15.02 26.73 12.65
C GLY A 394 -14.78 27.34 14.03
N THR A 395 -15.51 26.89 15.07
CA THR A 395 -15.33 27.37 16.45
C THR A 395 -14.01 26.98 17.13
N GLU A 396 -13.24 26.06 16.56
CA GLU A 396 -11.91 25.62 17.03
C GLU A 396 -10.80 25.87 16.02
N THR A 397 -11.15 26.44 14.86
CA THR A 397 -10.20 26.99 13.89
C THR A 397 -9.72 28.36 14.39
N LEU A 398 -8.49 28.44 14.89
CA LEU A 398 -7.99 29.59 15.65
C LEU A 398 -6.66 30.14 15.10
N PRO A 399 -6.65 30.79 13.92
CA PRO A 399 -5.44 31.35 13.28
C PRO A 399 -4.66 32.36 14.14
N GLU A 400 -5.32 32.98 15.11
CA GLU A 400 -4.72 33.95 16.02
C GLU A 400 -4.59 33.43 17.46
N GLY A 401 -4.87 32.14 17.67
CA GLY A 401 -4.73 31.42 18.93
C GLY A 401 -3.34 30.80 19.10
N PRO A 402 -3.09 30.11 20.23
CA PRO A 402 -1.96 29.20 20.31
C PRO A 402 -2.15 27.99 19.38
N PRO A 403 -1.06 27.39 18.89
CA PRO A 403 0.34 27.74 19.17
C PRO A 403 0.93 28.86 18.30
N HIS A 404 0.21 29.33 17.28
CA HIS A 404 0.63 30.42 16.37
C HIS A 404 1.05 31.69 17.12
N ARG A 405 0.31 31.98 18.19
CA ARG A 405 0.67 32.98 19.19
C ARG A 405 1.04 32.28 20.50
N LYS A 406 2.23 32.58 21.04
CA LYS A 406 2.70 32.03 22.33
C LYS A 406 2.01 32.72 23.53
N ILE A 407 0.70 32.54 23.64
CA ILE A 407 -0.18 33.04 24.70
C ILE A 407 -1.03 31.90 25.26
N PRO A 408 -1.57 32.02 26.49
CA PRO A 408 -2.60 31.10 26.97
C PRO A 408 -3.88 31.21 26.14
N GLY A 409 -4.50 30.08 25.82
CA GLY A 409 -5.73 30.04 25.05
C GLY A 409 -6.07 28.63 24.58
N ARG A 410 -7.18 28.50 23.85
CA ARG A 410 -7.59 27.26 23.19
C ARG A 410 -6.67 26.98 22.02
N PHE A 411 -6.25 25.72 21.87
CA PHE A 411 -5.46 25.22 20.75
C PHE A 411 -6.22 25.39 19.43
N ASP A 412 -5.50 25.72 18.36
CA ASP A 412 -6.03 25.71 17.00
C ASP A 412 -6.11 24.27 16.47
N ALA A 413 -7.32 23.72 16.45
CA ALA A 413 -7.54 22.32 16.09
C ALA A 413 -7.25 22.01 14.61
N THR A 414 -7.07 23.02 13.74
CA THR A 414 -6.60 22.76 12.37
C THR A 414 -5.28 22.00 12.34
N LEU A 415 -4.41 22.19 13.32
CA LEU A 415 -3.14 21.47 13.41
C LEU A 415 -3.33 19.98 13.72
N GLU A 416 -4.44 19.60 14.33
CA GLU A 416 -4.77 18.22 14.70
C GLU A 416 -5.63 17.57 13.62
N GLU A 417 -6.77 18.16 13.28
CA GLU A 417 -7.72 17.55 12.34
C GLU A 417 -7.14 17.44 10.93
N VAL A 418 -6.42 18.46 10.45
CA VAL A 418 -5.78 18.35 9.13
C VAL A 418 -4.65 17.31 9.17
N LEU A 419 -3.97 17.17 10.32
CA LEU A 419 -2.92 16.19 10.48
C LEU A 419 -3.48 14.76 10.49
N HIS A 420 -4.61 14.52 11.15
CA HIS A 420 -5.34 13.25 11.11
C HIS A 420 -5.75 12.88 9.69
N LEU A 421 -6.20 13.85 8.88
CA LEU A 421 -6.49 13.60 7.46
C LEU A 421 -5.22 13.16 6.70
N VAL A 422 -4.14 13.94 6.80
CA VAL A 422 -2.89 13.68 6.07
C VAL A 422 -2.22 12.38 6.52
N SER A 423 -2.34 12.02 7.80
CA SER A 423 -1.68 10.85 8.37
C SER A 423 -2.21 9.51 7.88
N ASN A 424 -3.44 9.46 7.35
CA ASN A 424 -3.93 8.31 6.58
C ASN A 424 -3.00 7.99 5.39
N GLY A 425 -2.44 9.02 4.75
CA GLY A 425 -1.48 8.85 3.68
C GLY A 425 -0.13 8.31 4.15
N TRP A 426 0.35 8.67 5.34
CA TRP A 426 1.57 8.06 5.91
C TRP A 426 1.34 6.63 6.36
N GLU A 427 0.17 6.33 6.94
CA GLU A 427 -0.24 4.97 7.30
C GLU A 427 -0.17 4.05 6.08
N SER A 428 -0.75 4.49 4.95
CA SER A 428 -0.73 3.71 3.71
C SER A 428 0.63 3.68 3.01
N ALA A 429 1.34 4.81 2.93
CA ALA A 429 2.58 4.89 2.17
C ALA A 429 3.77 4.19 2.87
N HIS A 430 3.74 4.12 4.20
CA HIS A 430 4.82 3.56 5.04
C HIS A 430 4.26 2.74 6.22
N PRO A 431 3.50 1.66 5.96
CA PRO A 431 2.76 0.92 6.99
C PRO A 431 3.66 0.30 8.06
N GLU A 432 4.90 -0.05 7.74
CA GLU A 432 5.86 -0.57 8.72
C GLU A 432 6.34 0.51 9.72
N ALA A 433 6.26 1.79 9.34
CA ALA A 433 6.63 2.92 10.20
C ALA A 433 5.41 3.51 10.91
N PHE A 434 4.35 3.80 10.17
CA PHE A 434 3.19 4.58 10.65
C PHE A 434 1.87 3.81 10.65
N GLY A 435 1.86 2.51 10.35
CA GLY A 435 0.65 1.67 10.43
C GLY A 435 -0.01 1.77 11.80
N TYR A 436 -1.35 1.82 11.86
CA TYR A 436 -2.06 1.98 13.13
C TYR A 436 -2.38 0.65 13.83
N GLN A 437 -2.15 -0.48 13.17
CA GLN A 437 -2.22 -1.81 13.78
C GLN A 437 -0.92 -2.18 14.51
N PRO A 438 -0.97 -3.08 15.52
CA PRO A 438 0.22 -3.52 16.22
C PRO A 438 1.28 -4.11 15.26
N GLY A 439 2.51 -3.59 15.34
CA GLY A 439 3.65 -4.09 14.56
C GLY A 439 4.39 -3.04 13.76
N SER A 440 3.86 -1.82 13.68
CA SER A 440 4.58 -0.66 13.15
C SER A 440 5.52 -0.05 14.19
N ARG A 441 6.52 0.73 13.74
CA ARG A 441 7.39 1.49 14.64
C ARG A 441 6.62 2.47 15.53
N LEU A 442 5.58 3.11 14.98
CA LEU A 442 4.71 4.05 15.71
C LEU A 442 3.98 3.35 16.85
N THR A 443 3.37 2.19 16.58
CA THR A 443 2.56 1.47 17.56
C THR A 443 3.41 0.78 18.63
N ASP A 444 4.61 0.32 18.27
CA ASP A 444 5.60 -0.16 19.24
C ASP A 444 6.07 0.96 20.17
N ALA A 445 6.28 2.18 19.65
CA ALA A 445 6.60 3.35 20.48
C ALA A 445 5.42 3.75 21.39
N MET A 446 4.20 3.76 20.86
CA MET A 446 2.98 4.03 21.62
C MET A 446 2.80 3.04 22.78
N ASP A 447 3.08 1.75 22.57
CA ASP A 447 2.99 0.74 23.62
C ASP A 447 4.00 0.99 24.75
N LEU A 448 5.20 1.48 24.43
CA LEU A 448 6.15 1.93 25.45
C LEU A 448 5.63 3.14 26.21
N ALA A 449 5.06 4.12 25.50
CA ALA A 449 4.52 5.35 26.08
C ALA A 449 3.37 5.14 27.07
N ARG A 450 2.61 4.05 26.88
CA ARG A 450 1.49 3.66 27.75
C ARG A 450 1.88 2.64 28.83
N GLY A 451 3.15 2.20 28.87
CA GLY A 451 3.64 1.14 29.76
C GLY A 451 3.11 -0.26 29.41
N GLY A 452 2.64 -0.47 28.19
CA GLY A 452 2.15 -1.75 27.69
C GLY A 452 1.21 -1.62 26.49
N ARG A 453 0.89 -2.76 25.88
CA ARG A 453 -0.06 -2.85 24.76
C ARG A 453 -1.50 -2.94 25.27
N TYR A 454 -2.32 -1.94 24.93
CA TYR A 454 -3.74 -1.88 25.29
C TYR A 454 -4.59 -1.68 24.03
N LEU A 455 -5.35 -2.73 23.63
CA LEU A 455 -6.22 -2.68 22.44
C LEU A 455 -7.43 -1.75 22.59
N ARG A 456 -7.73 -1.34 23.83
CA ARG A 456 -8.76 -0.36 24.18
C ARG A 456 -8.26 0.46 25.35
N VAL A 457 -8.78 1.67 25.51
CA VAL A 457 -8.44 2.54 26.65
C VAL A 457 -8.64 1.78 27.98
N PRO A 458 -7.56 1.56 28.77
CA PRO A 458 -7.65 0.88 30.06
C PRO A 458 -8.33 1.78 31.10
N ARG A 459 -8.79 1.17 32.19
CA ARG A 459 -9.37 1.96 33.31
C ARG A 459 -8.36 2.91 33.97
N ARG A 460 -7.08 2.55 33.90
CA ARG A 460 -5.97 3.30 34.47
C ARG A 460 -4.67 2.83 33.80
N TYR A 461 -3.89 3.78 33.33
CA TYR A 461 -2.53 3.57 32.87
C TYR A 461 -1.56 3.46 34.06
N PRO A 462 -0.42 2.77 33.89
CA PRO A 462 0.62 2.72 34.92
C PRO A 462 1.23 4.12 35.19
N GLU A 463 1.84 4.32 36.36
CA GLU A 463 2.36 5.65 36.79
C GLU A 463 3.56 6.11 35.95
N GLU A 464 4.27 5.16 35.35
CA GLU A 464 5.40 5.40 34.45
C GLU A 464 5.01 5.74 33.00
N ALA A 465 3.72 5.68 32.64
CA ALA A 465 3.26 6.10 31.32
C ALA A 465 3.31 7.63 31.19
N TRP A 466 3.41 8.09 29.94
CA TRP A 466 3.36 9.53 29.60
C TRP A 466 2.36 9.84 28.48
N TYR A 467 1.69 8.80 27.97
CA TYR A 467 0.53 8.88 27.10
C TYR A 467 -0.65 8.17 27.77
N HIS A 468 -1.72 8.92 27.99
CA HIS A 468 -2.84 8.57 28.87
C HIS A 468 -4.21 8.78 28.21
N TYR A 469 -4.30 8.58 26.89
CA TYR A 469 -5.53 8.84 26.14
C TYR A 469 -6.77 8.23 26.80
N ASP A 470 -7.80 9.05 27.03
CA ASP A 470 -8.90 8.73 27.95
C ASP A 470 -10.27 8.54 27.28
N ASP A 471 -10.39 8.81 25.97
CA ASP A 471 -11.61 8.56 25.21
C ASP A 471 -11.87 7.06 25.06
N ARG A 472 -12.86 6.58 25.81
CA ARG A 472 -13.24 5.16 25.87
C ARG A 472 -13.91 4.61 24.61
N THR A 473 -14.28 5.47 23.68
CA THR A 473 -14.83 5.06 22.38
C THR A 473 -13.71 4.66 21.40
N CYS A 474 -12.50 5.13 21.66
CA CYS A 474 -11.32 4.89 20.85
C CYS A 474 -10.78 3.45 21.00
N ASP A 475 -10.41 2.86 19.88
CA ASP A 475 -9.71 1.58 19.79
C ASP A 475 -8.19 1.78 19.63
N TYR A 476 -7.47 0.70 19.33
CA TYR A 476 -6.01 0.76 19.18
C TYR A 476 -5.56 1.69 18.06
N GLN A 477 -6.27 1.68 16.93
CA GLN A 477 -5.88 2.46 15.75
C GLN A 477 -6.10 3.95 16.00
N CYS A 478 -7.26 4.29 16.57
CA CYS A 478 -7.55 5.65 16.98
C CYS A 478 -6.49 6.16 17.99
N MET A 479 -6.09 5.36 18.99
CA MET A 479 -5.03 5.75 19.92
C MET A 479 -3.67 5.94 19.21
N ALA A 480 -3.39 5.17 18.15
CA ALA A 480 -2.16 5.31 17.39
C ALA A 480 -2.13 6.62 16.56
N ALA A 481 -3.25 6.97 15.92
CA ALA A 481 -3.41 8.24 15.21
C ALA A 481 -3.22 9.44 16.15
N GLU A 482 -3.85 9.37 17.33
CA GLU A 482 -3.72 10.37 18.39
C GLU A 482 -2.29 10.49 18.93
N TYR A 483 -1.62 9.36 19.15
CA TYR A 483 -0.23 9.35 19.56
C TYR A 483 0.70 9.98 18.51
N LEU A 484 0.45 9.75 17.21
CA LEU A 484 1.17 10.41 16.13
C LEU A 484 0.94 11.92 16.16
N TYR A 485 -0.31 12.36 16.31
CA TYR A 485 -0.65 13.78 16.48
C TYR A 485 0.12 14.42 17.63
N TRP A 486 -0.01 13.85 18.83
CA TRP A 486 0.65 14.36 20.04
C TRP A 486 2.16 14.47 19.85
N SER A 487 2.76 13.44 19.28
CA SER A 487 4.21 13.35 19.10
C SER A 487 4.73 14.33 18.04
N LEU A 488 4.10 14.39 16.87
CA LEU A 488 4.57 15.22 15.75
C LEU A 488 4.32 16.71 15.99
N THR A 489 3.18 17.07 16.60
CA THR A 489 2.92 18.46 16.99
C THR A 489 3.81 18.90 18.16
N THR A 490 4.18 18.00 19.09
CA THR A 490 5.21 18.29 20.09
C THR A 490 6.57 18.53 19.44
N LEU A 491 6.99 17.67 18.51
CA LEU A 491 8.29 17.77 17.84
C LEU A 491 8.47 19.09 17.07
N SER A 492 7.40 19.57 16.45
CA SER A 492 7.37 20.85 15.73
C SER A 492 7.10 22.07 16.63
N GLY A 493 6.92 21.86 17.94
CA GLY A 493 6.77 22.93 18.95
C GLY A 493 5.34 23.48 19.11
N GLY A 494 4.34 22.76 18.59
CA GLY A 494 2.92 23.05 18.72
C GLY A 494 2.38 22.90 20.14
N GLN A 495 2.97 22.03 20.97
CA GLN A 495 2.55 21.86 22.37
C GLN A 495 3.29 22.79 23.35
N ASP A 496 4.27 23.58 22.87
CA ASP A 496 5.13 24.44 23.70
C ASP A 496 4.60 25.88 23.77
N TYR A 497 3.55 26.12 24.57
CA TYR A 497 3.04 27.46 24.83
C TYR A 497 2.49 27.62 26.27
N PRO A 498 2.42 28.86 26.79
CA PRO A 498 2.01 29.10 28.18
C PRO A 498 0.64 28.51 28.51
N GLY A 499 0.59 27.65 29.54
CA GLY A 499 -0.64 27.02 30.01
C GLY A 499 -0.92 25.63 29.42
N ARG A 500 -0.33 25.30 28.25
CA ARG A 500 -0.61 24.03 27.55
C ARG A 500 -0.30 22.80 28.40
N ALA A 501 0.85 22.78 29.06
CA ALA A 501 1.27 21.65 29.88
C ALA A 501 0.29 21.28 31.01
N MET A 502 -0.50 22.24 31.50
CA MET A 502 -1.54 21.97 32.51
C MET A 502 -2.89 21.61 31.86
N GLU A 503 -3.13 22.06 30.63
CA GLU A 503 -4.35 21.76 29.88
C GLU A 503 -4.40 20.29 29.44
N ILE A 504 -3.25 19.73 29.02
CA ILE A 504 -3.17 18.38 28.46
C ILE A 504 -2.55 17.35 29.41
N SER A 505 -2.26 17.72 30.67
CA SER A 505 -1.54 16.84 31.60
C SER A 505 -2.25 15.53 31.89
N ASP A 506 -3.56 15.46 31.68
CA ASP A 506 -4.36 14.26 31.89
C ASP A 506 -4.13 13.22 30.78
N GLU A 507 -3.62 13.63 29.60
CA GLU A 507 -3.43 12.78 28.42
C GLU A 507 -1.97 12.68 27.94
N TRP A 508 -1.18 13.77 28.01
CA TRP A 508 0.15 13.85 27.39
C TRP A 508 1.14 14.69 28.18
N GLU A 509 2.32 14.14 28.48
CA GLU A 509 3.34 14.82 29.30
C GLU A 509 4.47 15.49 28.50
N CYS A 510 4.61 15.18 27.21
CA CYS A 510 5.70 15.68 26.37
C CYS A 510 5.31 16.99 25.68
N THR A 511 5.54 18.15 26.30
CA THR A 511 5.12 19.44 25.71
C THR A 511 6.17 20.16 24.87
N THR A 512 7.42 19.68 24.86
CA THR A 512 8.51 20.31 24.11
C THR A 512 9.29 19.28 23.31
N PRO A 513 9.95 19.66 22.19
CA PRO A 513 10.78 18.74 21.41
C PRO A 513 11.89 18.09 22.25
N ALA A 514 12.50 18.85 23.17
CA ALA A 514 13.54 18.34 24.06
C ALA A 514 12.98 17.30 25.06
N ARG A 515 11.76 17.52 25.58
CA ARG A 515 11.11 16.57 26.47
C ARG A 515 10.70 15.30 25.73
N LEU A 516 10.22 15.41 24.49
CA LEU A 516 9.91 14.25 23.65
C LEU A 516 11.15 13.39 23.41
N ALA A 517 12.28 14.01 23.05
CA ALA A 517 13.54 13.30 22.83
C ALA A 517 14.06 12.58 24.09
N GLU A 518 13.80 13.15 25.28
CA GLU A 518 14.23 12.57 26.56
C GLU A 518 13.31 11.43 27.01
N LEU A 519 12.00 11.64 26.97
CA LEU A 519 11.01 10.73 27.57
C LEU A 519 10.56 9.64 26.59
N ASP A 520 10.47 9.97 25.30
CA ASP A 520 10.01 9.07 24.25
C ASP A 520 11.01 9.01 23.07
N PRO A 521 12.22 8.46 23.31
CA PRO A 521 13.24 8.37 22.27
C PRO A 521 12.79 7.50 21.09
N ALA A 522 11.89 6.53 21.29
CA ALA A 522 11.42 5.65 20.24
C ALA A 522 10.63 6.40 19.15
N VAL A 523 9.64 7.20 19.55
CA VAL A 523 8.90 8.02 18.58
C VAL A 523 9.73 9.19 18.08
N TYR A 524 10.61 9.77 18.92
CA TYR A 524 11.51 10.82 18.47
C TYR A 524 12.43 10.33 17.34
N GLU A 525 13.03 9.15 17.46
CA GLU A 525 13.85 8.54 16.40
C GLU A 525 13.04 8.24 15.14
N LEU A 526 11.78 7.82 15.27
CA LEU A 526 10.87 7.61 14.13
C LEU A 526 10.56 8.93 13.42
N LEU A 527 10.12 9.94 14.15
CA LEU A 527 9.69 11.22 13.58
C LEU A 527 10.85 12.08 13.07
N THR A 528 12.07 11.79 13.54
CA THR A 528 13.28 12.48 13.06
C THR A 528 14.01 11.76 11.93
N ASP A 529 13.50 10.62 11.48
CA ASP A 529 14.04 9.84 10.37
C ASP A 529 13.82 10.57 9.03
N GLU A 530 14.90 10.99 8.38
CA GLU A 530 14.85 11.79 7.15
C GLU A 530 14.22 11.04 5.97
N ARG A 531 14.09 9.71 6.05
CA ARG A 531 13.49 8.88 5.00
C ARG A 531 12.01 9.20 4.73
N TYR A 532 11.28 9.64 5.75
CA TYR A 532 9.83 9.89 5.66
C TYR A 532 9.48 11.35 5.40
N GLN A 533 10.47 12.25 5.35
CA GLN A 533 10.30 13.68 5.07
C GLN A 533 9.17 14.35 5.87
N LEU A 534 8.95 13.91 7.12
CA LEU A 534 7.87 14.42 7.96
C LEU A 534 8.01 15.92 8.25
N PRO A 535 6.88 16.62 8.47
CA PRO A 535 6.85 18.03 8.84
C PRO A 535 7.82 18.38 9.98
N ARG A 536 8.69 19.36 9.76
CA ARG A 536 9.63 19.90 10.75
C ARG A 536 9.26 21.28 11.26
N LYS A 537 8.52 22.03 10.46
CA LYS A 537 7.91 23.30 10.84
C LYS A 537 6.45 23.03 11.16
N LEU A 538 5.98 23.61 12.25
CA LEU A 538 4.56 23.63 12.53
C LEU A 538 3.87 24.54 11.50
N PRO A 539 2.78 24.11 10.84
CA PRO A 539 1.98 24.98 9.99
C PRO A 539 1.55 26.26 10.73
N ASP A 540 1.62 27.41 10.06
CA ASP A 540 1.22 28.70 10.62
C ASP A 540 -0.05 29.29 9.97
N GLY A 541 -0.62 28.56 8.99
CA GLY A 541 -1.80 28.97 8.23
C GLY A 541 -1.50 29.97 7.12
N ARG A 542 -0.24 30.09 6.68
CA ARG A 542 0.19 31.09 5.69
C ARG A 542 1.13 30.53 4.63
N TYR A 543 0.77 29.39 4.06
CA TYR A 543 1.42 28.82 2.89
C TYR A 543 1.72 29.85 1.77
N ARG A 544 3.00 30.06 1.47
CA ARG A 544 3.52 30.98 0.45
C ARG A 544 4.65 30.29 -0.32
N PRO A 545 4.33 29.48 -1.34
CA PRO A 545 5.32 28.70 -2.03
C PRO A 545 6.36 29.63 -2.67
N THR A 546 7.63 29.35 -2.42
CA THR A 546 8.76 29.99 -3.08
C THR A 546 9.48 28.96 -3.95
N PRO A 547 9.09 28.82 -5.23
CA PRO A 547 9.70 27.85 -6.15
C PRO A 547 11.21 28.04 -6.18
N LYS A 548 11.96 26.98 -5.85
CA LYS A 548 13.42 26.94 -5.94
C LYS A 548 13.91 26.42 -7.29
#